data_AF-A0AAQ0TJF2-F1
#
_entry.id   AF-A0AAQ0TJF2-F1
#
_cell.length_a   1.000
_cell.length_b   1.000
_cell.length_c   1.000
_cell.angle_alpha   90.00
_cell.angle_beta   90.00
_cell.angle_gamma   90.00
#
_symmetry.space_group_name_H-M   'P 1'
#
loop_
_entity.id
_entity.type
_entity.pdbx_description
1 polymer ?
#
loop_
_entity_poly.entity_id
_entity_poly.type
_entity_poly.pdbx_seq_one_letter_code
_entity_poly.pdbx_strand_id
1 'polypeptide(L)'
;MNRQRRSVLHAVLDGLARLRDPVEKDEALMILQKAQSDVQKCADEEEEALDNRPESLQWSAGNDAMSDNISDLTDASGELEVLIDKCQSADKFSYKSVKGDVIKIVNKIKQTIHR
;
A
#
# COMPACT_ATOMS: atom_id res chain seq x y z
N MET A 1 3.31 -7.82 -11.53
CA MET A 1 4.25 -6.96 -10.78
C MET A 1 5.69 -7.47 -10.82
N ASN A 2 6.65 -6.55 -10.95
CA ASN A 2 8.09 -6.86 -11.00
C ASN A 2 8.71 -7.14 -9.60
N ARG A 3 9.95 -7.64 -9.56
CA ARG A 3 10.65 -7.98 -8.31
C ARG A 3 10.93 -6.77 -7.41
N GLN A 4 11.25 -5.62 -7.99
CA GLN A 4 11.58 -4.40 -7.25
C GLN A 4 10.36 -3.88 -6.48
N ARG A 5 9.22 -3.75 -7.15
CA ARG A 5 7.94 -3.31 -6.54
C ARG A 5 7.48 -4.27 -5.46
N ARG A 6 7.57 -5.59 -5.69
CA ARG A 6 7.33 -6.59 -4.64
C ARG A 6 8.21 -6.37 -3.41
N SER A 7 9.49 -6.05 -3.61
CA SER A 7 10.41 -5.75 -2.49
C SER A 7 10.00 -4.49 -1.72
N VAL A 8 9.55 -3.44 -2.42
CA VAL A 8 9.06 -2.21 -1.79
C VAL A 8 7.81 -2.51 -0.96
N LEU A 9 6.84 -3.22 -1.52
CA LEU A 9 5.62 -3.59 -0.80
C LEU A 9 5.90 -4.50 0.40
N HIS A 10 6.88 -5.40 0.33
CA HIS A 10 7.32 -6.14 1.51
C HIS A 10 7.89 -5.23 2.60
N ALA A 11 8.69 -4.22 2.25
CA ALA A 11 9.18 -3.24 3.21
C ALA A 11 8.03 -2.40 3.83
N VAL A 12 6.98 -2.10 3.05
CA VAL A 12 5.75 -1.47 3.57
C VAL A 12 5.07 -2.37 4.60
N LEU A 13 4.92 -3.67 4.29
CA LEU A 13 4.33 -4.63 5.23
C LEU A 13 5.13 -4.73 6.54
N ASP A 14 6.46 -4.71 6.45
CA ASP A 14 7.35 -4.71 7.62
C ASP A 14 7.20 -3.42 8.44
N GLY A 15 7.08 -2.27 7.77
CA GLY A 15 6.79 -0.98 8.42
C GLY A 15 5.45 -1.00 9.17
N LEU A 16 4.38 -1.47 8.52
CA LEU A 16 3.06 -1.61 9.14
C LEU A 16 3.05 -2.61 10.30
N ALA A 17 3.90 -3.65 10.25
CA ALA A 17 4.04 -4.59 11.35
C ALA A 17 4.66 -3.93 12.60
N ARG A 18 5.59 -2.97 12.43
CA ARG A 18 6.21 -2.22 13.54
C ARG A 18 5.21 -1.37 14.32
N LEU A 19 4.08 -0.96 13.72
CA LEU A 19 3.01 -0.24 14.41
C LEU A 19 2.39 -1.05 15.56
N ARG A 20 2.59 -2.38 15.58
CA ARG A 20 2.13 -3.25 16.67
C ARG A 20 2.90 -3.02 17.97
N ASP A 21 4.14 -2.58 17.87
CA ASP A 21 4.99 -2.27 19.03
C ASP A 21 4.64 -0.90 19.61
N PRO A 22 5.03 -0.60 20.86
CA PRO A 22 4.84 0.72 21.44
C PRO A 22 5.67 1.74 20.65
N VAL A 23 5.00 2.53 19.81
CA VAL A 23 5.59 3.64 19.04
C VAL A 23 4.88 4.94 19.41
N GLU A 24 5.65 6.03 19.42
CA GLU A 24 5.10 7.37 19.61
C GLU A 24 4.29 7.80 18.39
N LYS A 25 3.39 8.76 18.58
CA LYS A 25 2.51 9.25 17.49
C LYS A 25 3.30 9.70 16.27
N ASP A 26 4.38 10.44 16.48
CA ASP A 26 5.19 10.97 15.38
C ASP A 26 5.89 9.84 14.60
N GLU A 27 6.38 8.81 15.30
CA GLU A 27 6.97 7.63 14.64
C GLU A 27 5.91 6.85 13.86
N ALA A 28 4.73 6.65 14.44
CA ALA A 28 3.62 5.98 13.76
C ALA A 28 3.19 6.73 12.48
N LEU A 29 3.09 8.06 12.55
CA LEU A 29 2.77 8.90 11.40
C LEU A 29 3.86 8.83 10.33
N MET A 30 5.14 8.87 10.70
CA MET A 30 6.24 8.69 9.73
C MET A 30 6.17 7.33 9.03
N ILE A 31 5.89 6.26 9.77
CA ILE A 31 5.74 4.91 9.20
C ILE A 31 4.56 4.87 8.22
N LEU A 32 3.41 5.43 8.61
CA LEU A 32 2.20 5.44 7.78
C LEU A 32 2.36 6.30 6.53
N GLN A 33 2.95 7.50 6.65
CA GLN A 33 3.22 8.39 5.52
C GLN A 33 4.21 7.78 4.54
N LYS A 34 5.26 7.13 5.06
CA LYS A 34 6.20 6.39 4.22
C LYS A 34 5.51 5.23 3.51
N ALA A 35 4.70 4.44 4.22
CA ALA A 35 3.93 3.36 3.64
C ALA A 35 3.01 3.85 2.51
N GLN A 36 2.31 4.96 2.73
CA GLN A 36 1.42 5.57 1.73
C GLN A 36 2.20 6.03 0.49
N SER A 37 3.31 6.75 0.68
CA SER A 37 4.16 7.20 -0.42
C SER A 37 4.76 6.04 -1.22
N ASP A 38 5.24 4.99 -0.54
CA ASP A 38 5.82 3.81 -1.19
C ASP A 38 4.78 2.98 -1.96
N VAL A 39 3.56 2.85 -1.42
CA VAL A 39 2.43 2.17 -2.10
C VAL A 39 1.98 2.97 -3.32
N GLN A 40 1.79 4.29 -3.19
CA GLN A 40 1.41 5.15 -4.31
C GLN A 40 2.42 5.07 -5.43
N LYS A 41 3.72 5.17 -5.11
CA LYS A 41 4.78 5.04 -6.10
C LYS A 41 4.74 3.70 -6.82
N CYS A 42 4.43 2.60 -6.12
CA CYS A 42 4.28 1.30 -6.76
C CYS A 42 3.09 1.26 -7.72
N ALA A 43 1.98 1.93 -7.39
CA ALA A 43 0.82 2.06 -8.28
C ALA A 43 1.19 2.82 -9.56
N ASP A 44 1.81 4.00 -9.42
CA ASP A 44 2.24 4.84 -10.54
C ASP A 44 3.22 4.08 -11.46
N GLU A 45 4.16 3.31 -10.90
CA GLU A 45 5.09 2.49 -11.70
C GLU A 45 4.42 1.29 -12.39
N GLU A 46 3.38 0.69 -11.80
CA GLU A 46 2.60 -0.37 -12.48
C GLU A 46 1.73 0.25 -13.60
N GLU A 47 1.16 1.43 -13.40
CA GLU A 47 0.39 2.18 -14.40
C GLU A 47 1.26 2.59 -15.60
N GLU A 48 2.43 3.20 -15.35
CA GLU A 48 3.39 3.51 -16.41
C GLU A 48 3.82 2.24 -17.17
N ALA A 49 3.99 1.11 -16.47
CA ALA A 49 4.33 -0.15 -17.12
C ALA A 49 3.16 -0.76 -17.91
N LEU A 50 1.92 -0.46 -17.56
CA LEU A 50 0.73 -0.86 -18.31
C LEU A 50 0.58 0.00 -19.57
N ASP A 51 0.72 1.31 -19.45
CA ASP A 51 0.60 2.28 -20.55
C ASP A 51 1.65 2.08 -21.64
N ASN A 52 2.86 1.66 -21.25
CA ASN A 52 3.93 1.38 -22.21
C ASN A 52 3.80 0.01 -22.92
N ARG A 53 2.76 -0.78 -22.62
CA ARG A 53 2.56 -2.06 -23.29
C ARG A 53 1.91 -1.89 -24.67
N PRO A 54 2.27 -2.74 -25.64
CA PRO A 54 1.64 -2.71 -26.96
C PRO A 54 0.16 -3.06 -26.87
N GLU A 55 -0.67 -2.34 -27.64
CA GLU A 55 -2.14 -2.52 -27.71
C GLU A 55 -2.56 -3.96 -28.02
N SER A 56 -1.72 -4.74 -28.70
CA SER A 56 -1.97 -6.17 -28.95
C SER A 56 -2.16 -7.00 -27.68
N LEU A 57 -1.72 -6.50 -26.52
CA LEU A 57 -1.84 -7.15 -25.21
C LEU A 57 -2.99 -6.60 -24.36
N GLN A 58 -3.80 -5.68 -24.91
CA GLN A 58 -4.85 -4.95 -24.17
C GLN A 58 -5.86 -5.88 -23.48
N TRP A 59 -6.17 -7.04 -24.07
CA TRP A 59 -7.09 -8.04 -23.50
C TRP A 59 -6.37 -9.28 -22.98
N SER A 60 -5.08 -9.14 -22.64
CA SER A 60 -4.33 -10.23 -22.05
C SER A 60 -4.63 -10.33 -20.55
N ALA A 61 -4.67 -11.55 -20.02
CA ALA A 61 -4.78 -11.79 -18.58
C ALA A 61 -3.66 -11.09 -17.77
N GLY A 62 -2.52 -10.82 -18.42
CA GLY A 62 -1.42 -10.06 -17.83
C GLY A 62 -1.65 -8.55 -17.75
N ASN A 63 -2.55 -7.98 -18.56
CA ASN A 63 -3.00 -6.59 -18.43
C ASN A 63 -4.09 -6.50 -17.37
N ASP A 64 -5.07 -7.40 -17.37
CA ASP A 64 -6.12 -7.47 -16.34
C ASP A 64 -5.49 -7.56 -14.93
N ALA A 65 -4.50 -8.44 -14.75
CA ALA A 65 -3.79 -8.56 -13.48
C ALA A 65 -3.00 -7.29 -13.08
N MET A 66 -2.51 -6.51 -14.05
CA MET A 66 -1.83 -5.23 -13.77
C MET A 66 -2.84 -4.15 -13.40
N SER A 67 -3.96 -4.04 -14.11
CA SER A 67 -5.06 -3.14 -13.76
C SER A 67 -5.63 -3.44 -12.37
N ASP A 68 -5.80 -4.72 -12.03
CA ASP A 68 -6.20 -5.13 -10.68
C ASP A 68 -5.15 -4.73 -9.63
N ASN A 69 -3.86 -4.91 -9.94
CA ASN A 69 -2.79 -4.49 -9.03
C ASN A 69 -2.81 -2.98 -8.79
N ILE A 70 -2.95 -2.18 -9.84
CA ILE A 70 -3.03 -0.72 -9.76
C ILE A 70 -4.24 -0.34 -8.89
N SER A 71 -5.41 -0.92 -9.16
CA SER A 71 -6.62 -0.66 -8.37
C SER A 71 -6.42 -0.99 -6.90
N ASP A 72 -5.87 -2.16 -6.57
CA ASP A 72 -5.62 -2.57 -5.18
C ASP A 72 -4.63 -1.65 -4.46
N LEU A 73 -3.58 -1.20 -5.16
CA LEU A 73 -2.56 -0.31 -4.61
C LEU A 73 -3.10 1.11 -4.39
N THR A 74 -3.85 1.65 -5.35
CA THR A 74 -4.50 2.96 -5.22
C THR A 74 -5.52 2.97 -4.08
N ASP A 75 -6.31 1.90 -3.97
CA ASP A 75 -7.22 1.69 -2.84
C ASP A 75 -6.47 1.64 -1.49
N ALA A 76 -5.39 0.86 -1.41
CA ALA A 76 -4.59 0.75 -0.20
C ALA A 76 -3.93 2.08 0.18
N SER A 77 -3.48 2.86 -0.80
CA SER A 77 -2.96 4.22 -0.62
C SER A 77 -4.02 5.16 -0.03
N GLY A 78 -5.24 5.16 -0.58
CA GLY A 78 -6.35 5.96 -0.04
C GLY A 78 -6.79 5.53 1.36
N GLU A 79 -6.82 4.22 1.65
CA GLU A 79 -7.08 3.72 3.00
C GLU A 79 -5.99 4.15 4.01
N LEU A 80 -4.72 4.20 3.57
CA LEU A 80 -3.61 4.71 4.39
C LEU A 80 -3.75 6.22 4.65
N GLU A 81 -4.17 7.01 3.67
CA GLU A 81 -4.43 8.45 3.83
C GLU A 81 -5.50 8.71 4.90
N VAL A 82 -6.63 8.01 4.80
CA VAL A 82 -7.69 8.07 5.83
C VAL A 82 -7.17 7.66 7.21
N LEU A 83 -6.27 6.69 7.27
CA LEU A 83 -5.66 6.25 8.53
C LEU A 83 -4.70 7.30 9.12
N ILE A 84 -3.93 7.96 8.26
CA ILE A 84 -3.02 9.06 8.64
C ILE A 84 -3.85 10.20 9.23
N ASP A 85 -4.93 10.61 8.57
CA ASP A 85 -5.81 11.70 9.05
C ASP A 85 -6.41 11.39 10.43
N LYS A 86 -6.87 10.15 10.63
CA LYS A 86 -7.34 9.66 11.95
C LYS A 86 -6.24 9.74 13.01
N CYS A 87 -5.02 9.32 12.67
CA CYS A 87 -3.90 9.34 13.60
C CYS A 87 -3.44 10.78 13.92
N GLN A 88 -3.48 11.69 12.94
CA GLN A 88 -3.16 13.10 13.13
C GLN A 88 -4.17 13.78 14.05
N SER A 89 -5.46 13.46 13.89
CA SER A 89 -6.56 14.03 14.68
C SER A 89 -6.62 13.48 16.11
N ALA A 90 -6.00 12.33 16.39
CA ALA A 90 -5.97 11.72 17.71
C ALA A 90 -4.87 12.33 18.61
N ASP A 91 -5.14 12.48 19.91
CA ASP A 91 -4.15 12.98 20.88
C ASP A 91 -2.94 12.04 21.03
N LYS A 92 -3.17 10.73 20.93
CA LYS A 92 -2.14 9.69 21.04
C LYS A 92 -2.38 8.58 20.04
N PHE A 93 -1.29 8.00 19.55
CA PHE A 93 -1.37 6.80 18.73
C PHE A 93 -1.76 5.58 19.58
N SER A 94 -2.70 4.79 19.07
CA SER A 94 -3.13 3.53 19.68
C SER A 94 -3.33 2.50 18.58
N TYR A 95 -2.42 1.52 18.51
CA TYR A 95 -2.52 0.43 17.54
C TYR A 95 -3.86 -0.29 17.61
N LYS A 96 -4.42 -0.47 18.82
CA LYS A 96 -5.73 -1.13 18.99
C LYS A 96 -6.86 -0.42 18.25
N SER A 97 -6.79 0.90 18.16
CA SER A 97 -7.80 1.74 17.51
C SER A 97 -7.71 1.66 15.98
N VAL A 98 -6.51 1.43 15.44
CA VAL A 98 -6.23 1.40 14.00
C VAL A 98 -6.03 -0.01 13.43
N LYS A 99 -5.95 -1.03 14.28
CA LYS A 99 -5.64 -2.41 13.93
C LYS A 99 -6.51 -2.96 12.80
N GLY A 100 -7.81 -2.67 12.83
CA GLY A 100 -8.74 -3.14 11.81
C GLY A 100 -8.40 -2.59 10.42
N ASP A 101 -8.10 -1.29 10.35
CA ASP A 101 -7.74 -0.61 9.10
C ASP A 101 -6.37 -1.11 8.61
N VAL A 102 -5.38 -1.22 9.51
CA VAL A 102 -4.04 -1.76 9.17
C VAL A 102 -4.13 -3.18 8.61
N ILE A 103 -4.95 -4.06 9.18
CA ILE A 103 -5.11 -5.44 8.70
C ILE A 103 -5.71 -5.48 7.29
N LYS A 104 -6.70 -4.63 7.00
CA LYS A 104 -7.32 -4.56 5.66
C LYS A 104 -6.29 -4.15 4.61
N ILE A 105 -5.54 -3.08 4.88
CA ILE A 105 -4.47 -2.57 4.01
C ILE A 105 -3.40 -3.65 3.78
N VAL A 106 -2.95 -4.30 4.86
CA VAL A 106 -1.97 -5.41 4.78
C VAL A 106 -2.47 -6.55 3.91
N ASN A 107 -3.74 -6.92 4.01
CA ASN A 107 -4.31 -8.01 3.21
C ASN A 107 -4.41 -7.63 1.73
N LYS A 108 -4.80 -6.39 1.40
CA LYS A 108 -4.80 -5.88 0.03
C LYS A 108 -3.40 -5.94 -0.58
N ILE A 109 -2.40 -5.38 0.11
CA ILE A 109 -1.00 -5.38 -0.35
C ILE A 109 -0.48 -6.82 -0.56
N LYS A 110 -0.80 -7.74 0.35
CA LYS A 110 -0.42 -9.16 0.20
C LYS A 110 -1.07 -9.81 -1.02
N GLN A 111 -2.34 -9.54 -1.27
CA GLN A 111 -3.03 -10.05 -2.46
C GLN A 111 -2.35 -9.56 -3.74
N THR A 112 -2.03 -8.27 -3.82
CA THR A 112 -1.29 -7.69 -4.94
C THR A 112 0.08 -8.35 -5.16
N ILE A 113 0.83 -8.63 -4.09
CA ILE A 113 2.15 -9.29 -4.18
C ILE A 113 2.05 -10.70 -4.77
N HIS A 114 1.04 -11.46 -4.36
CA HIS A 114 0.90 -12.88 -4.68
C HIS A 114 0.09 -13.18 -5.95
N ARG A 115 -0.47 -12.15 -6.60
CA ARG A 115 -1.02 -12.22 -7.95
C ARG A 115 0.10 -12.37 -8.99
#